data_AF-A0A3S9SW79-F1
#
_entry.id   AF-A0A3S9SW79-F1
#
_cell.length_a   1.000
_cell.length_b   1.000
_cell.length_c   1.000
_cell.angle_alpha   90.00
_cell.angle_beta   90.00
_cell.angle_gamma   90.00
#
_symmetry.space_group_name_H-M   'P 1'
#
loop_
_entity.id
_entity.type
_entity.pdbx_description
1 polymer ?
#
loop_
_entity_poly.entity_id
_entity_poly.type
_entity_poly.pdbx_seq_one_letter_code
_entity_poly.pdbx_strand_id
1 'polypeptide(L)'
;MIGEKLRKIREEKGLSIQQVTQIIGCSKNYLYRVEKGWQGVGLKYALKIEKIYGINLLDEIKFRSIGEKIKYARERLGLTEKQVAEKVGVSPDYIRALESNSKKPGVYIAEKLYKLLQMERELMEVQKQINTRMTKASMRKEKIGKELEKILNKTLKNGNITVACENDTYSIIAEVPHLGKARTSIPCRYLVLYGQETWKREARAVMYDLIREFARKQKRGA
;
A
#
# COMPACT_ATOMS: atom_id res chain seq x y z
N MET A 1 -5.80 29.58 10.85
CA MET A 1 -5.40 28.32 11.54
C MET A 1 -6.56 27.76 12.36
N ILE A 2 -6.55 26.47 12.77
CA ILE A 2 -7.64 25.87 13.56
C ILE A 2 -7.94 26.61 14.88
N GLY A 3 -6.91 27.16 15.53
CA GLY A 3 -7.06 27.96 16.75
C GLY A 3 -7.95 29.19 16.57
N GLU A 4 -7.80 29.91 15.46
CA GLU A 4 -8.62 31.09 15.17
C GLU A 4 -10.07 30.70 14.90
N LYS A 5 -10.29 29.55 14.22
CA LYS A 5 -11.65 29.02 14.00
C LYS A 5 -12.32 28.71 15.35
N LEU A 6 -11.61 28.04 16.26
CA LEU A 6 -12.10 27.75 17.62
C LEU A 6 -12.47 29.03 18.37
N ARG A 7 -11.62 30.05 18.29
CA ARG A 7 -11.87 31.34 18.91
C ARG A 7 -13.15 32.00 18.39
N LYS A 8 -13.32 32.05 17.06
CA LYS A 8 -14.52 32.63 16.43
C LYS A 8 -15.78 31.94 16.89
N ILE A 9 -15.81 30.61 16.86
CA ILE A 9 -16.97 29.83 17.30
C ILE A 9 -17.24 30.04 18.80
N ARG A 10 -16.19 30.21 19.62
CA ARG A 10 -16.36 30.53 21.05
C ARG A 10 -17.08 31.87 21.23
N GLU A 11 -16.62 32.88 20.49
CA GLU A 11 -17.15 34.25 20.53
C GLU A 11 -18.59 34.32 19.97
N GLU A 12 -18.88 33.61 18.88
CA GLU A 12 -20.23 33.44 18.32
C GLU A 12 -21.22 32.81 19.30
N LYS A 13 -20.75 31.83 20.10
CA LYS A 13 -21.54 31.20 21.17
C LYS A 13 -21.58 32.04 22.46
N GLY A 14 -20.93 33.19 22.51
CA GLY A 14 -20.88 34.07 23.68
C GLY A 14 -20.14 33.47 24.89
N LEU A 15 -19.29 32.47 24.69
CA LEU A 15 -18.63 31.76 25.79
C LEU A 15 -17.32 32.44 26.20
N SER A 16 -17.12 32.62 27.51
CA SER A 16 -15.81 33.03 28.03
C SER A 16 -14.82 31.87 28.02
N ILE A 17 -13.53 32.18 27.92
CA ILE A 17 -12.45 31.18 28.06
C ILE A 17 -12.60 30.42 29.39
N GLN A 18 -12.99 31.10 30.46
CA GLN A 18 -13.19 30.49 31.77
C GLN A 18 -14.29 29.44 31.77
N GLN A 19 -15.47 29.76 31.24
CA GLN A 19 -16.59 28.83 31.15
C GLN A 19 -16.20 27.57 30.35
N VAL A 20 -15.58 27.75 29.18
CA VAL A 20 -15.14 26.62 28.35
C VAL A 20 -14.11 25.76 29.08
N THR A 21 -13.12 26.38 29.73
CA THR A 21 -12.07 25.64 30.46
C THR A 21 -12.62 24.84 31.63
N GLN A 22 -13.68 25.33 32.28
CA GLN A 22 -14.34 24.64 33.39
C GLN A 22 -15.12 23.41 32.91
N ILE A 23 -15.76 23.48 31.74
CA ILE A 23 -16.45 22.34 31.12
C ILE A 23 -15.44 21.29 30.62
N ILE A 24 -14.36 21.73 29.96
CA ILE A 24 -13.34 20.83 29.42
C ILE A 24 -12.50 20.20 30.54
N GLY A 25 -12.27 20.94 31.63
CA GLY A 25 -11.32 20.59 32.68
C GLY A 25 -9.87 20.81 32.26
N CYS A 26 -9.58 21.93 31.58
CA CYS A 26 -8.23 22.32 31.17
C CYS A 26 -7.86 23.70 31.76
N SER A 27 -6.59 24.11 31.68
CA SER A 27 -6.18 25.43 32.17
C SER A 27 -6.53 26.55 31.19
N LYS A 28 -6.79 27.76 31.69
CA LYS A 28 -7.02 28.95 30.86
C LYS A 28 -5.88 29.20 29.86
N ASN A 29 -4.64 29.07 30.33
CA ASN A 29 -3.46 29.21 29.48
C ASN A 29 -3.41 28.16 28.37
N TYR A 30 -3.85 26.92 28.61
CA TYR A 30 -3.88 25.89 27.59
C TYR A 30 -4.83 26.28 26.44
N LEU A 31 -6.10 26.62 26.76
CA LEU A 31 -7.07 27.00 25.74
C LEU A 31 -6.65 28.28 25.00
N TYR A 32 -6.07 29.25 25.70
CA TYR A 32 -5.53 30.46 25.09
C TYR A 32 -4.43 30.17 24.06
N ARG A 33 -3.45 29.33 24.39
CA ARG A 33 -2.36 28.94 23.47
C ARG A 33 -2.89 28.20 22.26
N VAL A 34 -3.91 27.36 22.44
CA VAL A 34 -4.60 26.65 21.35
C VAL A 34 -5.30 27.63 20.42
N GLU A 35 -6.09 28.57 20.96
CA GLU A 35 -6.80 29.58 20.16
C GLU A 35 -5.85 30.51 19.39
N LYS A 36 -4.67 30.81 19.96
CA LYS A 36 -3.60 31.58 19.28
C LYS A 36 -2.80 30.76 18.27
N GLY A 37 -3.00 29.43 18.21
CA GLY A 37 -2.24 28.54 17.32
C GLY A 37 -0.80 28.26 17.76
N TRP A 38 -0.41 28.66 18.97
CA TRP A 38 0.91 28.34 19.54
C TRP A 38 1.03 26.89 19.98
N GLN A 39 -0.11 26.19 20.13
CA GLN A 39 -0.16 24.80 20.55
C GLN A 39 -1.34 24.08 19.87
N GLY A 40 -1.14 22.82 19.50
CA GLY A 40 -2.21 21.97 18.96
C GLY A 40 -3.20 21.49 20.03
N VAL A 41 -4.37 21.02 19.58
CA VAL A 41 -5.37 20.38 20.46
C VAL A 41 -4.86 19.02 20.91
N GLY A 42 -4.90 18.77 22.21
CA GLY A 42 -4.52 17.50 22.79
C GLY A 42 -5.68 16.52 22.74
N LEU A 43 -5.39 15.26 22.38
CA LEU A 43 -6.35 14.14 22.30
C LEU A 43 -7.32 14.07 23.50
N LYS A 44 -6.81 14.27 24.72
CA LYS A 44 -7.61 14.25 25.97
C LYS A 44 -8.76 15.26 25.97
N TYR A 45 -8.56 16.42 25.35
CA TYR A 45 -9.51 17.53 25.36
C TYR A 45 -10.31 17.61 24.06
N ALA A 46 -9.79 17.05 22.98
CA ALA A 46 -10.35 17.11 21.64
C ALA A 46 -11.84 16.72 21.59
N LEU A 47 -12.22 15.57 22.14
CA LEU A 47 -13.63 15.12 22.14
C LEU A 47 -14.56 16.09 22.89
N LYS A 48 -14.09 16.69 23.98
CA LYS A 48 -14.88 17.68 24.73
C LYS A 48 -15.01 18.98 23.96
N ILE A 49 -13.94 19.39 23.28
CA ILE A 49 -13.93 20.56 22.40
C ILE A 49 -14.90 20.32 21.23
N GLU A 50 -14.82 19.20 20.51
CA GLU A 50 -15.77 18.89 19.42
C GLU A 50 -17.22 18.96 19.88
N LYS A 51 -17.54 18.44 21.07
CA LYS A 51 -18.89 18.51 21.64
C LYS A 51 -19.36 19.94 21.92
N ILE A 52 -18.51 20.80 22.47
CA ILE A 52 -18.86 22.20 22.79
C ILE A 52 -18.99 23.02 21.51
N TYR A 53 -18.02 22.88 20.62
CA TYR A 53 -17.87 23.74 19.45
C TYR A 53 -18.69 23.25 18.25
N GLY A 54 -19.02 21.95 18.17
CA GLY A 54 -19.78 21.36 17.07
C GLY A 54 -18.97 21.22 15.78
N ILE A 55 -17.66 21.01 15.91
CA ILE A 55 -16.74 20.89 14.77
C ILE A 55 -16.07 19.53 14.72
N ASN A 56 -15.52 19.20 13.55
CA ASN A 56 -14.67 18.04 13.36
C ASN A 56 -13.19 18.45 13.46
N LEU A 57 -12.46 17.86 14.41
CA LEU A 57 -11.02 18.06 14.63
C LEU A 57 -10.17 16.88 14.16
N LEU A 58 -10.76 15.83 13.59
CA LEU A 58 -10.04 14.60 13.21
C LEU A 58 -8.90 14.87 12.23
N ASP A 59 -9.07 15.78 11.28
CA ASP A 59 -8.02 16.06 10.29
C ASP A 59 -7.07 17.19 10.75
N GLU A 60 -7.44 17.89 11.82
CA GLU A 60 -6.68 19.02 12.39
C GLU A 60 -5.74 18.57 13.53
N ILE A 61 -5.98 17.39 14.11
CA ILE A 61 -5.17 16.81 15.19
C ILE A 61 -4.07 15.93 14.63
N LYS A 62 -2.84 16.13 15.12
CA LYS A 62 -1.72 15.25 14.85
C LYS A 62 -1.74 14.04 15.79
N PHE A 63 -2.04 12.87 15.24
CA PHE A 63 -1.98 11.60 15.96
C PHE A 63 -0.56 11.00 15.91
N ARG A 64 -0.15 10.30 16.97
CA ARG A 64 1.16 9.62 17.01
C ARG A 64 1.13 8.30 16.26
N SER A 65 -0.05 7.70 16.13
CA SER A 65 -0.25 6.44 15.43
C SER A 65 -1.63 6.37 14.79
N ILE A 66 -1.78 5.44 13.85
CA ILE A 66 -3.08 5.10 13.25
C ILE A 66 -4.04 4.56 14.33
N GLY A 67 -3.53 3.78 15.30
CA GLY A 67 -4.34 3.27 16.41
C GLY A 67 -4.98 4.37 17.25
N GLU A 68 -4.24 5.44 17.56
CA GLU A 68 -4.80 6.62 18.23
C GLU A 68 -5.87 7.32 17.37
N LYS A 69 -5.65 7.43 16.06
CA LYS A 69 -6.63 8.03 15.12
C LYS A 69 -7.92 7.21 15.07
N ILE A 70 -7.81 5.87 15.04
CA ILE A 70 -8.94 4.94 15.07
C ILE A 70 -9.73 5.08 16.36
N LYS A 71 -9.04 5.04 17.52
CA LYS A 71 -9.67 5.18 18.83
C LYS A 71 -10.43 6.49 18.95
N TYR A 72 -9.79 7.59 18.55
CA TYR A 72 -10.40 8.91 18.57
C TYR A 72 -11.63 9.00 17.68
N ALA A 73 -11.55 8.52 16.44
CA ALA A 73 -12.68 8.54 15.51
C ALA A 73 -13.85 7.66 16.02
N ARG A 74 -13.55 6.52 16.65
CA ARG A 74 -14.55 5.66 17.29
C ARG A 74 -15.26 6.39 18.44
N GLU A 75 -14.51 7.00 19.35
CA GLU A 75 -15.05 7.70 20.51
C GLU A 75 -15.87 8.94 20.13
N ARG A 76 -15.44 9.65 19.08
CA ARG A 76 -16.19 10.77 18.49
C ARG A 76 -17.58 10.34 18.00
N LEU A 77 -17.68 9.16 17.39
CA LEU A 77 -18.94 8.59 16.94
C LEU A 77 -19.75 7.92 18.06
N GLY A 78 -19.25 7.92 19.30
CA GLY A 78 -19.91 7.29 20.45
C GLY A 78 -19.99 5.76 20.36
N LEU A 79 -19.14 5.13 19.54
CA LEU A 79 -19.16 3.69 19.32
C LEU A 79 -18.28 2.94 20.34
N THR A 80 -18.74 1.77 20.77
CA THR A 80 -17.93 0.84 21.56
C THR A 80 -17.01 0.00 20.67
N GLU A 81 -15.94 -0.57 21.23
CA GLU A 81 -15.07 -1.52 20.51
C GLU A 81 -15.87 -2.67 19.91
N LYS A 82 -16.86 -3.19 20.66
CA LYS A 82 -17.75 -4.29 20.23
C LYS A 82 -18.60 -3.90 19.03
N GLN A 83 -19.24 -2.73 19.06
CA GLN A 83 -20.07 -2.26 17.95
C GLN A 83 -19.26 -2.01 16.67
N VAL A 84 -18.03 -1.50 16.78
CA VAL A 84 -17.13 -1.38 15.63
C VAL A 84 -16.75 -2.76 15.10
N ALA A 85 -16.40 -3.69 15.99
CA ALA A 85 -16.02 -5.04 15.63
C ALA A 85 -17.14 -5.78 14.87
N GLU A 86 -18.39 -5.70 15.37
CA GLU A 86 -19.58 -6.25 14.73
C GLU A 86 -19.82 -5.66 13.34
N LYS A 87 -19.77 -4.32 13.20
CA LYS A 87 -19.99 -3.65 11.90
C LYS A 87 -18.91 -3.96 10.87
N VAL A 88 -17.68 -4.18 11.32
CA VAL A 88 -16.54 -4.50 10.44
C VAL A 88 -16.45 -6.00 10.14
N GLY A 89 -16.99 -6.85 11.02
CA GLY A 89 -16.94 -8.31 10.94
C GLY A 89 -15.65 -8.89 11.52
N VAL A 90 -15.15 -8.36 12.63
CA VAL A 90 -13.93 -8.80 13.32
C VAL A 90 -14.18 -9.00 14.82
N SER A 91 -13.20 -9.52 15.56
CA SER A 91 -13.34 -9.65 17.03
C SER A 91 -13.09 -8.31 17.75
N PRO A 92 -13.75 -8.07 18.91
CA PRO A 92 -13.49 -6.87 19.72
C PRO A 92 -12.02 -6.74 20.16
N ASP A 93 -11.37 -7.86 20.46
CA ASP A 93 -9.94 -7.87 20.81
C ASP A 93 -9.04 -7.45 19.64
N TYR A 94 -9.45 -7.74 18.40
CA TYR A 94 -8.75 -7.26 17.22
C TYR A 94 -8.82 -5.74 17.14
N ILE A 95 -9.99 -5.13 17.35
CA ILE A 95 -10.15 -3.66 17.39
C ILE A 95 -9.27 -3.05 18.49
N ARG A 96 -9.29 -3.62 19.71
CA ARG A 96 -8.41 -3.16 20.80
C ARG A 96 -6.94 -3.26 20.43
N ALA A 97 -6.53 -4.33 19.75
CA ALA A 97 -5.16 -4.51 19.27
C ALA A 97 -4.76 -3.47 18.20
N LEU A 98 -5.71 -3.05 17.35
CA LEU A 98 -5.50 -1.95 16.40
C LEU A 98 -5.33 -0.62 17.12
N GLU A 99 -6.18 -0.33 18.11
CA GLU A 99 -6.15 0.93 18.88
C GLU A 99 -4.88 1.06 19.73
N SER A 100 -4.36 -0.04 20.27
CA SER A 100 -3.08 -0.08 20.97
C SER A 100 -1.87 -0.07 20.03
N ASN A 101 -2.09 -0.05 18.72
CA ASN A 101 -1.05 -0.14 17.69
C ASN A 101 -0.20 -1.43 17.77
N SER A 102 -0.68 -2.46 18.48
CA SER A 102 -0.05 -3.78 18.60
C SER A 102 -0.23 -4.63 17.34
N LYS A 103 -1.31 -4.38 16.59
CA LYS A 103 -1.57 -4.97 15.27
C LYS A 103 -1.91 -3.89 14.25
N LYS A 104 -1.67 -4.18 12.98
CA LYS A 104 -2.08 -3.35 11.85
C LYS A 104 -3.25 -4.02 11.11
N PRO A 105 -4.22 -3.23 10.61
CA PRO A 105 -5.34 -3.79 9.86
C PRO A 105 -4.86 -4.30 8.50
N GLY A 106 -5.39 -5.44 8.05
CA GLY A 106 -5.27 -5.86 6.66
C GLY A 106 -6.06 -4.91 5.74
N VAL A 107 -5.68 -4.80 4.47
CA VAL A 107 -6.22 -3.79 3.52
C VAL A 107 -7.75 -3.72 3.53
N TYR A 108 -8.42 -4.86 3.37
CA TYR A 108 -9.88 -4.95 3.35
C TYR A 108 -10.54 -4.47 4.66
N ILE A 109 -9.97 -4.85 5.81
CA ILE A 109 -10.48 -4.43 7.12
C ILE A 109 -10.24 -2.94 7.31
N ALA A 110 -9.06 -2.46 6.89
CA ALA A 110 -8.70 -1.06 6.94
C ALA A 110 -9.74 -0.22 6.19
N GLU A 111 -10.05 -0.55 4.93
CA GLU A 111 -11.04 0.18 4.12
C GLU A 111 -12.43 0.24 4.77
N LYS A 112 -12.93 -0.89 5.27
CA LYS A 112 -14.20 -0.92 6.01
C LYS A 112 -14.17 0.00 7.22
N LEU A 113 -13.06 -0.01 7.95
CA LEU A 113 -12.90 0.76 9.18
C LEU A 113 -12.79 2.26 8.88
N TYR A 114 -12.05 2.70 7.86
CA TYR A 114 -12.02 4.12 7.45
C TYR A 114 -13.39 4.61 7.00
N LYS A 115 -14.11 3.78 6.23
CA LYS A 115 -15.46 4.12 5.77
C LYS A 115 -16.43 4.26 6.94
N LEU A 116 -16.39 3.32 7.89
CA LEU A 116 -17.24 3.34 9.08
C LEU A 116 -16.94 4.55 9.99
N LEU A 117 -15.65 4.86 10.17
CA LEU A 117 -15.20 5.92 11.09
C LEU A 117 -15.15 7.31 10.45
N GLN A 118 -15.55 7.45 9.19
CA GLN A 118 -15.53 8.70 8.42
C GLN A 118 -14.15 9.36 8.47
N MET A 119 -13.12 8.56 8.19
CA MET A 119 -11.74 8.99 8.22
C MET A 119 -11.23 9.14 6.79
N GLU A 120 -10.58 10.26 6.48
CA GLU A 120 -10.02 10.48 5.16
C GLU A 120 -8.87 9.50 4.90
N ARG A 121 -8.81 8.98 3.67
CA ARG A 121 -8.05 7.78 3.29
C ARG A 121 -6.56 8.10 3.12
N GLU A 122 -5.90 8.61 4.16
CA GLU A 122 -4.43 8.76 4.19
C GLU A 122 -3.72 7.39 4.27
N LEU A 123 -4.47 6.30 4.39
CA LEU A 123 -3.99 4.92 4.54
C LEU A 123 -3.46 4.27 3.24
N MET A 124 -2.74 5.02 2.40
CA MET A 124 -1.99 4.46 1.27
C MET A 124 -0.55 4.04 1.64
N GLU A 125 -0.09 4.26 2.88
CA GLU A 125 1.24 3.79 3.32
C GLU A 125 1.35 2.25 3.35
N VAL A 126 0.25 1.54 3.64
CA VAL A 126 0.22 0.05 3.63
C VAL A 126 0.19 -0.48 2.19
N GLN A 127 -0.56 0.19 1.30
CA GLN A 127 -0.59 -0.12 -0.13
C GLN A 127 0.78 0.07 -0.77
N LYS A 128 1.53 1.12 -0.38
CA LYS A 128 2.92 1.32 -0.82
C LYS A 128 3.84 0.17 -0.42
N GLN A 129 3.74 -0.40 0.78
CA GLN A 129 4.66 -1.48 1.19
C GLN A 129 4.38 -2.81 0.48
N ILE A 130 3.11 -3.15 0.27
CA ILE A 130 2.70 -4.35 -0.49
C ILE A 130 3.05 -4.19 -1.97
N ASN A 131 2.73 -3.03 -2.57
CA ASN A 131 3.09 -2.73 -3.95
C ASN A 131 4.62 -2.67 -4.12
N THR A 132 5.37 -2.13 -3.17
CA THR A 132 6.86 -2.11 -3.21
C THR A 132 7.46 -3.52 -3.15
N ARG A 133 6.83 -4.48 -2.46
CA ARG A 133 7.27 -5.90 -2.47
C ARG A 133 6.94 -6.58 -3.79
N MET A 134 5.75 -6.34 -4.35
CA MET A 134 5.37 -6.83 -5.68
C MET A 134 6.22 -6.23 -6.81
N THR A 135 6.53 -4.93 -6.76
CA THR A 135 7.42 -4.27 -7.74
C THR A 135 8.85 -4.78 -7.62
N LYS A 136 9.39 -5.03 -6.42
CA LYS A 136 10.72 -5.65 -6.28
C LYS A 136 10.80 -7.05 -6.90
N ALA A 137 9.76 -7.87 -6.77
CA ALA A 137 9.69 -9.19 -7.42
C ALA A 137 9.53 -9.07 -8.95
N SER A 138 8.69 -8.14 -9.42
CA SER A 138 8.51 -7.83 -10.85
C SER A 138 9.79 -7.32 -11.50
N MET A 139 10.50 -6.39 -10.84
CA MET A 139 11.78 -5.83 -11.29
C MET A 139 12.88 -6.90 -11.37
N ARG A 140 12.90 -7.86 -10.44
CA ARG A 140 13.82 -9.01 -10.49
C ARG A 140 13.53 -9.92 -11.69
N LYS A 141 12.26 -10.22 -11.96
CA LYS A 141 11.84 -11.04 -13.12
C LYS A 141 12.14 -10.33 -14.44
N GLU A 142 11.89 -9.03 -14.53
CA GLU A 142 12.22 -8.24 -15.72
C GLU A 142 13.73 -8.17 -15.98
N LYS A 143 14.53 -7.99 -14.92
CA LYS A 143 16.00 -8.00 -15.03
C LYS A 143 16.54 -9.34 -15.54
N ILE A 144 15.98 -10.46 -15.05
CA ILE A 144 16.33 -11.80 -15.53
C ILE A 144 15.94 -11.99 -17.01
N GLY A 145 14.76 -11.52 -17.41
CA GLY A 145 14.29 -11.57 -18.80
C GLY A 145 15.20 -10.83 -19.77
N LYS A 146 15.64 -9.62 -19.41
CA LYS A 146 16.57 -8.81 -20.23
C LYS A 146 17.96 -9.47 -20.36
N GLU A 147 18.47 -10.09 -19.32
CA GLU A 147 19.74 -10.84 -19.38
C GLU A 147 19.62 -12.11 -20.24
N LEU A 148 18.49 -12.83 -20.16
CA LEU A 148 18.19 -13.97 -21.04
C LEU A 148 18.17 -13.56 -22.51
N GLU A 149 17.44 -12.50 -22.84
CA GLU A 149 17.37 -11.93 -24.19
C GLU A 149 18.77 -11.60 -24.73
N LYS A 150 19.61 -10.95 -23.91
CA LYS A 150 21.00 -10.61 -24.25
C LYS A 150 21.87 -11.84 -24.52
N ILE A 151 21.78 -12.89 -23.70
CA ILE A 151 22.56 -14.13 -23.92
C ILE A 151 22.10 -14.85 -25.17
N LEU A 152 20.79 -14.96 -25.38
CA LEU A 152 20.23 -15.67 -26.52
C LEU A 152 20.55 -14.93 -27.83
N ASN A 153 20.40 -13.59 -27.87
CA ASN A 153 20.73 -12.76 -29.04
C ASN A 153 22.23 -12.82 -29.40
N LYS A 154 23.13 -12.90 -28.41
CA LYS A 154 24.57 -13.10 -28.68
C LYS A 154 24.88 -14.44 -29.35
N THR A 155 24.05 -15.45 -29.09
CA THR A 155 24.31 -16.81 -29.54
C THR A 155 23.65 -17.08 -30.90
N LEU A 156 22.46 -16.52 -31.13
CA LEU A 156 21.79 -16.50 -32.43
C LEU A 156 22.30 -15.30 -33.24
N LYS A 157 23.44 -15.46 -33.91
CA LYS A 157 24.16 -14.39 -34.63
C LYS A 157 23.32 -13.60 -35.65
N ASN A 158 22.21 -14.13 -36.16
CA ASN A 158 21.41 -13.56 -37.25
C ASN A 158 19.87 -13.59 -36.99
N GLY A 159 19.41 -13.61 -35.74
CA GLY A 159 17.98 -13.68 -35.40
C GLY A 159 17.57 -12.68 -34.33
N ASN A 160 16.33 -12.19 -34.41
CA ASN A 160 15.73 -11.34 -33.39
C ASN A 160 15.01 -12.19 -32.35
N ILE A 161 15.39 -12.05 -31.08
CA ILE A 161 14.75 -12.77 -29.98
C ILE A 161 14.03 -11.77 -29.11
N THR A 162 12.79 -12.11 -28.77
CA THR A 162 11.97 -11.39 -27.80
C THR A 162 11.64 -12.31 -26.64
N VAL A 163 11.80 -11.80 -25.43
CA VAL A 163 11.51 -12.53 -24.19
C VAL A 163 10.46 -11.75 -23.40
N ALA A 164 9.29 -12.35 -23.21
CA ALA A 164 8.20 -11.79 -22.41
C ALA A 164 7.92 -12.68 -21.20
N CYS A 165 7.57 -12.09 -20.06
CA CYS A 165 7.24 -12.85 -18.85
C CYS A 165 5.76 -12.64 -18.52
N GLU A 166 4.96 -13.70 -18.59
CA GLU A 166 3.53 -13.70 -18.29
C GLU A 166 3.20 -14.89 -17.38
N ASN A 167 2.39 -14.68 -16.34
CA ASN A 167 1.91 -15.74 -15.44
C ASN A 167 3.00 -16.73 -14.96
N ASP A 168 4.11 -16.21 -14.45
CA ASP A 168 5.26 -17.01 -14.00
C ASP A 168 5.90 -17.91 -15.05
N THR A 169 5.78 -17.53 -16.33
CA THR A 169 6.40 -18.20 -17.46
C THR A 169 7.05 -17.18 -18.39
N TYR A 170 8.30 -17.41 -18.76
CA TYR A 170 8.97 -16.67 -19.83
C TYR A 170 8.62 -17.29 -21.18
N SER A 171 7.94 -16.53 -22.03
CA SER A 171 7.72 -16.83 -23.43
C SER A 171 8.88 -16.26 -24.25
N ILE A 172 9.57 -17.14 -24.98
CA ILE A 172 10.71 -16.80 -25.83
C ILE A 172 10.31 -17.01 -27.26
N ILE A 173 10.39 -15.96 -28.06
CA ILE A 173 10.08 -15.97 -29.49
C ILE A 173 11.36 -15.62 -30.23
N ALA A 174 11.82 -16.52 -31.10
CA ALA A 174 12.94 -16.28 -31.99
C ALA A 174 12.42 -16.11 -33.42
N GLU A 175 12.84 -15.06 -34.11
CA GLU A 175 12.54 -14.78 -35.51
C GLU A 175 13.83 -14.69 -36.31
N VAL A 176 13.91 -15.49 -37.37
CA VAL A 176 15.09 -15.55 -38.25
C VAL A 176 14.62 -15.26 -39.68
N PRO A 177 15.22 -14.27 -40.40
CA PRO A 177 14.73 -13.77 -41.68
C PRO A 177 14.42 -14.83 -42.75
N HIS A 178 15.13 -15.96 -42.75
CA HIS A 178 14.99 -17.03 -43.75
C HIS A 178 14.35 -18.32 -43.21
N LEU A 179 14.01 -18.36 -41.93
CA LEU A 179 13.61 -19.57 -41.19
C LEU A 179 12.27 -19.41 -40.46
N GLY A 180 11.73 -18.19 -40.43
CA GLY A 180 10.45 -17.86 -39.82
C GLY A 180 10.54 -17.68 -38.30
N LYS A 181 9.42 -17.91 -37.60
CA LYS A 181 9.29 -17.76 -36.14
C LYS A 181 9.28 -19.11 -35.43
N ALA A 182 10.01 -19.23 -34.32
CA ALA A 182 9.95 -20.36 -33.38
C ALA A 182 9.62 -19.85 -31.98
N ARG A 183 8.96 -20.69 -31.16
CA ARG A 183 8.46 -20.28 -29.84
C ARG A 183 8.72 -21.36 -28.81
N THR A 184 9.12 -20.96 -27.62
CA THR A 184 9.32 -21.85 -26.48
C THR A 184 9.01 -21.12 -25.18
N SER A 185 8.81 -21.85 -24.09
CA SER A 185 8.39 -21.29 -22.80
C SER A 185 9.14 -21.92 -21.63
N ILE A 186 9.55 -21.10 -20.65
CA ILE A 186 10.26 -21.54 -19.45
C ILE A 186 9.54 -21.04 -18.20
N PRO A 187 9.12 -21.91 -17.27
CA PRO A 187 8.58 -21.47 -15.99
C PRO A 187 9.63 -20.66 -15.19
N CYS A 188 9.25 -19.48 -14.68
CA CYS A 188 10.15 -18.54 -13.99
C CYS A 188 10.89 -19.16 -12.80
N ARG A 189 10.30 -20.16 -12.13
CA ARG A 189 10.90 -20.86 -10.99
C ARG A 189 12.28 -21.45 -11.31
N TYR A 190 12.48 -21.91 -12.54
CA TYR A 190 13.72 -22.52 -12.98
C TYR A 190 14.86 -21.49 -13.17
N LEU A 191 14.51 -20.23 -13.38
CA LEU A 191 15.48 -19.15 -13.56
C LEU A 191 15.77 -18.40 -12.24
N VAL A 192 14.85 -18.48 -11.27
CA VAL A 192 14.95 -17.78 -9.98
C VAL A 192 15.63 -18.63 -8.90
N LEU A 193 15.45 -19.96 -8.90
CA LEU A 193 15.98 -20.86 -7.86
C LEU A 193 17.43 -21.29 -8.09
N TYR A 194 17.95 -21.09 -9.29
CA TYR A 194 19.20 -21.66 -9.73
C TYR A 194 20.19 -20.52 -10.00
N GLY A 195 21.27 -20.43 -9.22
CA GLY A 195 22.27 -19.35 -9.27
C GLY A 195 22.88 -19.08 -10.66
N GLN A 196 23.73 -18.05 -10.76
CA GLN A 196 24.16 -17.44 -12.03
C GLN A 196 24.72 -18.38 -13.13
N GLU A 197 25.11 -19.60 -12.80
CA GLU A 197 25.66 -20.57 -13.75
C GLU A 197 24.64 -21.60 -14.27
N THR A 198 23.62 -21.95 -13.48
CA THR A 198 22.71 -23.06 -13.78
C THR A 198 21.64 -22.69 -14.81
N TRP A 199 21.11 -21.46 -14.79
CA TRP A 199 20.14 -21.01 -15.79
C TRP A 199 20.73 -20.89 -17.21
N LYS A 200 22.06 -20.76 -17.35
CA LYS A 200 22.74 -20.79 -18.66
C LYS A 200 22.62 -22.17 -19.33
N ARG A 201 22.53 -23.26 -18.55
CA ARG A 201 22.29 -24.61 -19.09
C ARG A 201 20.88 -24.73 -19.64
N GLU A 202 19.90 -24.16 -18.95
CA GLU A 202 18.51 -24.12 -19.43
C GLU A 202 18.36 -23.23 -20.66
N ALA A 203 19.00 -22.06 -20.69
CA ALA A 203 19.03 -21.20 -21.88
C ALA A 203 19.63 -21.92 -23.10
N ARG A 204 20.62 -22.81 -22.90
CA ARG A 204 21.13 -23.69 -23.97
C ARG A 204 20.12 -24.76 -24.38
N ALA A 205 19.44 -25.41 -23.44
CA ALA A 205 18.40 -26.41 -23.76
C ALA A 205 17.26 -25.80 -24.59
N VAL A 206 16.81 -24.62 -24.19
CA VAL A 206 15.81 -23.79 -24.89
C VAL A 206 16.28 -23.44 -26.29
N MET A 207 17.56 -23.13 -26.46
CA MET A 207 18.16 -22.88 -27.75
C MET A 207 18.22 -24.12 -28.63
N TYR A 208 18.54 -25.28 -28.07
CA TYR A 208 18.47 -26.56 -28.79
C TYR A 208 17.05 -26.86 -29.25
N ASP A 209 16.04 -26.60 -28.43
CA ASP A 209 14.63 -26.78 -28.80
C ASP A 209 14.22 -25.84 -29.93
N LEU A 210 14.59 -24.55 -29.87
CA LEU A 210 14.36 -23.59 -30.95
C LEU A 210 15.05 -24.02 -32.25
N ILE A 211 16.33 -24.41 -32.19
CA ILE A 211 17.07 -24.91 -33.36
C ILE A 211 16.40 -26.17 -33.93
N ARG A 212 15.92 -27.07 -33.09
CA ARG A 212 15.21 -28.28 -33.50
C ARG A 212 13.87 -27.97 -34.17
N GLU A 213 13.12 -26.98 -33.66
CA GLU A 213 11.90 -26.49 -34.32
C GLU A 213 12.21 -25.91 -35.70
N PHE A 214 13.24 -25.07 -35.80
CA PHE A 214 13.70 -24.50 -37.07
C PHE A 214 14.14 -25.58 -38.08
N ALA A 215 14.90 -26.59 -37.64
CA ALA A 215 15.32 -27.72 -38.47
C ALA A 215 14.13 -28.58 -38.94
N ARG A 216 13.11 -28.78 -38.10
CA ARG A 216 11.86 -29.46 -38.50
C ARG A 216 11.08 -28.68 -39.54
N LYS A 217 11.08 -27.35 -39.46
CA LYS A 217 10.41 -26.48 -40.45
C LYS A 217 11.12 -26.50 -41.80
N GLN A 218 12.45 -26.52 -41.83
CA GLN A 218 13.21 -26.70 -43.08
C GLN A 218 12.93 -28.05 -43.76
N LYS A 219 12.87 -29.15 -43.00
CA LYS A 219 12.55 -30.49 -43.55
C LYS A 219 11.13 -30.65 -44.08
N ARG A 220 10.20 -29.74 -43.73
CA ARG A 220 8.82 -29.75 -44.22
C ARG A 220 8.60 -28.83 -45.43
N GLY A 221 9.60 -28.02 -45.79
CA GLY A 221 9.57 -27.10 -46.92
C GLY A 221 10.55 -27.43 -48.05
N ALA A 222 11.10 -28.66 -48.04
CA ALA A 222 11.91 -29.23 -49.11
C ALA A 222 11.20 -30.46 -49.69
#